data_AF-A0A925J0P4-F1
#
_entry.id   AF-A0A925J0P4-F1
#
_cell.length_a   1.000
_cell.length_b   1.000
_cell.length_c   1.000
_cell.angle_alpha   90.00
_cell.angle_beta   90.00
_cell.angle_gamma   90.00
#
_symmetry.space_group_name_H-M   'P 1'
#
loop_
_entity.id
_entity.type
_entity.pdbx_description
1 polymer ?
#
loop_
_entity_poly.entity_id
_entity_poly.type
_entity_poly.pdbx_seq_one_letter_code
_entity_poly.pdbx_strand_id
1 'polypeptide(L)'
;MRIRLWLLFLLLAFSPPIPAQNPARLGGLLAGEVVLFAGSLYGLSKAWYKHPLRKFNTFDDTGEWYLLDKVGHFYTAYQLTRVSREAYRWAGLTDRQATWWGGVNGLAFQMPIEILDG
;
A
#
# COMPACT_ATOMS: atom_id res chain seq x y z
N MET A 1 41.13 0.45 0.08
CA MET A 1 40.03 0.29 -0.90
C MET A 1 39.28 1.63 -1.00
N ARG A 2 39.51 2.44 -2.03
CA ARG A 2 38.90 3.78 -2.19
C ARG A 2 37.63 3.64 -3.03
N ILE A 3 36.47 3.60 -2.37
CA ILE A 3 35.17 3.72 -3.06
C ILE A 3 35.12 5.10 -3.69
N ARG A 4 35.04 5.16 -5.02
CA ARG A 4 34.96 6.40 -5.78
C ARG A 4 33.58 7.03 -5.54
N LEU A 5 33.56 8.10 -4.74
CA LEU A 5 32.36 8.91 -4.39
C LEU A 5 31.55 9.41 -5.61
N TRP A 6 32.14 9.40 -6.81
CA TRP A 6 31.48 9.76 -8.06
C TRP A 6 30.35 8.82 -8.47
N LEU A 7 30.35 7.55 -8.03
CA LEU A 7 29.25 6.62 -8.31
C LEU A 7 27.97 6.92 -7.49
N LEU A 8 28.11 7.53 -6.31
CA LEU A 8 26.96 8.00 -5.52
C LEU A 8 26.27 9.23 -6.14
N PHE A 9 27.04 10.07 -6.85
CA PHE A 9 26.49 11.26 -7.51
C PHE A 9 25.62 10.93 -8.73
N LEU A 10 25.96 9.86 -9.47
CA LEU A 10 25.17 9.42 -10.64
C LEU A 10 23.81 8.82 -10.26
N LEU A 11 23.70 8.21 -9.08
CA LEU A 11 22.43 7.64 -8.58
C LEU A 11 21.47 8.70 -8.03
N LEU A 12 21.97 9.86 -7.59
CA LEU A 12 21.16 10.97 -7.06
C LEU A 12 20.64 11.93 -8.14
N ALA A 13 21.24 11.92 -9.34
CA ALA A 13 20.96 12.89 -10.39
C ALA A 13 19.73 12.57 -11.28
N PHE A 14 19.07 11.41 -11.11
CA PHE A 14 18.00 10.94 -12.00
C PHE A 14 16.67 10.66 -11.27
N SER A 15 16.27 11.55 -10.35
CA SER A 15 14.85 11.60 -9.99
C SER A 15 14.11 12.43 -11.05
N PRO A 16 13.14 11.86 -11.79
CA PRO A 16 12.36 12.64 -12.73
C PRO A 16 11.68 13.80 -11.98
N PRO A 17 11.60 14.99 -12.58
CA PRO A 17 10.96 16.13 -11.94
C PRO A 17 9.51 15.77 -11.59
N ILE A 18 9.06 16.18 -10.41
CA ILE A 18 7.69 15.96 -9.97
C ILE A 18 6.76 16.68 -10.97
N PRO A 19 5.80 15.99 -11.59
CA PRO A 19 4.82 16.62 -12.46
C PRO A 19 4.08 17.73 -11.72
N ALA A 20 3.66 18.78 -12.42
CA ALA A 20 2.75 19.76 -11.84
C ALA A 20 1.48 19.06 -11.32
N GLN A 21 0.98 19.50 -10.16
CA GLN A 21 -0.26 18.97 -9.58
C GLN A 21 -1.39 18.96 -10.61
N ASN A 22 -1.99 17.79 -10.79
CA ASN A 22 -3.10 17.61 -11.71
C ASN A 22 -4.34 17.14 -10.94
N PRO A 23 -5.30 18.03 -10.65
CA PRO A 23 -6.46 17.69 -9.82
C PRO A 23 -7.36 16.63 -10.46
N ALA A 24 -7.39 16.55 -11.80
CA ALA A 24 -8.15 15.50 -12.49
C ALA A 24 -7.49 14.12 -12.31
N ARG A 25 -6.15 14.03 -12.41
CA ARG A 25 -5.42 12.78 -12.13
C ARG A 25 -5.57 12.36 -10.68
N LEU A 26 -5.43 13.30 -9.75
CA LEU A 26 -5.59 13.03 -8.33
C LEU A 26 -7.01 12.56 -8.01
N GLY A 27 -8.03 13.24 -8.53
CA GLY A 27 -9.42 12.83 -8.35
C GLY A 27 -9.71 11.44 -8.93
N GLY A 28 -9.20 11.16 -10.13
CA GLY A 28 -9.32 9.83 -10.76
C GLY A 28 -8.60 8.73 -9.97
N LEU A 29 -7.40 9.02 -9.46
CA LEU A 29 -6.64 8.09 -8.61
C LEU A 29 -7.42 7.76 -7.34
N LEU A 30 -7.90 8.77 -6.61
CA LEU A 30 -8.66 8.58 -5.38
C LEU A 30 -9.97 7.80 -5.62
N ALA A 31 -10.70 8.14 -6.69
CA ALA A 31 -11.90 7.39 -7.06
C ALA A 31 -11.59 5.92 -7.39
N GLY A 32 -10.49 5.68 -8.13
CA GLY A 32 -10.00 4.34 -8.44
C GLY A 32 -9.62 3.55 -7.18
N GLU A 33 -8.90 4.17 -6.24
CA GLU A 33 -8.53 3.56 -4.95
C GLU A 33 -9.76 3.15 -4.14
N VAL A 34 -10.78 4.02 -4.05
CA VAL A 34 -12.04 3.71 -3.35
C VAL A 34 -12.76 2.53 -4.00
N VAL A 35 -12.86 2.51 -5.34
CA VAL A 35 -13.51 1.41 -6.07
C VAL A 35 -12.76 0.10 -5.87
N LEU A 36 -11.43 0.12 -5.98
CA LEU A 36 -10.58 -1.05 -5.78
C LEU A 36 -10.66 -1.56 -4.34
N PHE A 37 -10.63 -0.66 -3.36
CA PHE A 37 -10.74 -1.01 -1.95
C PHE A 37 -12.08 -1.67 -1.64
N ALA A 38 -13.19 -1.00 -1.99
CA ALA A 38 -14.53 -1.53 -1.75
C ALA A 38 -14.77 -2.84 -2.51
N GLY A 39 -14.31 -2.93 -3.76
CA GLY A 39 -14.42 -4.14 -4.58
C GLY A 39 -13.61 -5.31 -4.00
N SER A 40 -12.39 -5.05 -3.52
CA SER A 40 -11.55 -6.07 -2.89
C SER A 40 -12.15 -6.58 -1.60
N LEU A 41 -12.62 -5.69 -0.71
CA LEU A 41 -13.29 -6.08 0.53
C LEU A 41 -14.58 -6.85 0.28
N TYR A 42 -15.38 -6.43 -0.71
CA TYR A 42 -16.59 -7.15 -1.08
C TYR A 42 -16.26 -8.56 -1.62
N GLY A 43 -15.27 -8.66 -2.51
CA GLY A 43 -14.79 -9.93 -3.06
C GLY A 43 -14.28 -10.86 -1.96
N LEU A 44 -13.45 -10.34 -1.06
CA LEU A 44 -12.89 -11.09 0.06
C LEU A 44 -13.99 -11.55 1.01
N SER A 45 -14.96 -10.67 1.34
CA SER A 45 -16.11 -11.02 2.17
C SER A 45 -16.89 -12.20 1.59
N LYS A 46 -17.11 -12.22 0.27
CA LYS A 46 -17.80 -13.32 -0.42
C LYS A 46 -16.97 -14.60 -0.48
N ALA A 47 -15.65 -14.47 -0.62
CA ALA A 47 -14.74 -15.61 -0.72
C ALA A 47 -14.52 -16.30 0.64
N TRP A 48 -14.34 -15.51 1.70
CA TRP A 48 -14.00 -16.00 3.05
C TRP A 48 -15.22 -16.37 3.88
N TYR A 49 -16.36 -15.68 3.71
CA TYR A 49 -17.52 -15.85 4.60
C TYR A 49 -18.79 -16.23 3.82
N LYS A 50 -19.37 -17.38 4.19
CA LYS A 50 -20.67 -17.84 3.68
C LYS A 50 -21.85 -17.38 4.52
N HIS A 51 -21.60 -17.00 5.78
CA HIS A 51 -22.60 -16.52 6.72
C HIS A 51 -22.26 -15.10 7.16
N PRO A 52 -23.25 -14.27 7.55
CA PRO A 52 -22.98 -12.94 8.06
C PRO A 52 -22.05 -13.01 9.27
N LEU A 53 -21.03 -12.15 9.30
CA LEU A 53 -20.20 -11.95 10.49
C LEU A 53 -21.11 -11.58 11.67
N ARG A 54 -21.12 -12.42 12.70
CA ARG A 54 -21.94 -12.25 13.90
C ARG A 54 -20.99 -12.07 15.09
N LYS A 55 -21.08 -10.89 15.72
CA LYS A 55 -20.21 -10.43 16.81
C LYS A 55 -18.75 -10.24 16.37
N PHE A 56 -18.14 -9.16 16.84
CA PHE A 56 -16.72 -8.93 16.64
C PHE A 56 -15.92 -9.90 17.51
N ASN A 57 -15.04 -10.69 16.91
CA ASN A 57 -14.14 -11.60 17.59
C ASN A 57 -12.75 -11.49 16.92
N THR A 58 -11.70 -11.56 17.73
CA THR A 58 -10.31 -11.68 17.27
C THR A 58 -9.74 -12.98 17.85
N PHE A 59 -8.72 -13.54 17.20
CA PHE A 59 -7.92 -14.65 17.69
C PHE A 59 -6.47 -14.40 17.33
N ASP A 60 -5.53 -15.08 17.97
CA ASP A 60 -4.10 -14.94 17.69
C ASP A 60 -3.63 -16.13 16.86
N ASP A 61 -3.16 -15.87 15.64
CA ASP A 61 -2.62 -16.85 14.70
C ASP A 61 -1.10 -16.67 14.48
N THR A 62 -0.41 -15.88 15.31
CA THR A 62 1.02 -15.52 15.15
C THR A 62 1.96 -16.75 15.05
N GLY A 63 1.53 -17.92 15.51
CA GLY A 63 2.28 -19.18 15.42
C GLY A 63 2.01 -20.01 14.15
N GLU A 64 1.00 -19.65 13.37
CA GLU A 64 0.61 -20.39 12.18
C GLU A 64 1.63 -20.19 11.07
N TRP A 65 1.92 -21.28 10.33
CA TRP A 65 2.80 -21.28 9.17
C TRP A 65 4.18 -20.62 9.40
N TYR A 66 4.72 -20.68 10.62
CA TYR A 66 6.00 -20.06 10.98
C TYR A 66 6.08 -18.56 10.63
N LEU A 67 5.00 -17.80 10.86
CA LEU A 67 4.88 -16.37 10.53
C LEU A 67 4.91 -16.06 9.03
N LEU A 68 4.88 -17.06 8.15
CA LEU A 68 4.96 -16.83 6.71
C LEU A 68 3.80 -15.98 6.21
N ASP A 69 2.62 -16.16 6.81
CA ASP A 69 1.44 -15.34 6.54
C ASP A 69 1.70 -13.86 6.87
N LYS A 70 2.10 -13.55 8.10
CA LYS A 70 2.41 -12.18 8.55
C LYS A 70 3.52 -11.51 7.74
N VAL A 71 4.53 -12.27 7.33
CA VAL A 71 5.58 -11.78 6.41
C VAL A 71 4.98 -11.47 5.04
N GLY A 72 4.08 -12.32 4.54
CA GLY A 72 3.35 -12.11 3.29
C GLY A 72 2.49 -10.84 3.33
N HIS A 73 1.79 -10.61 4.43
CA HIS A 73 1.01 -9.39 4.61
C HIS A 73 1.87 -8.13 4.71
N PHE A 74 2.95 -8.17 5.50
CA PHE A 74 3.90 -7.06 5.56
C PHE A 74 4.51 -6.74 4.18
N TYR A 75 4.91 -7.77 3.44
CA TYR A 75 5.43 -7.61 2.09
C TYR A 75 4.39 -7.00 1.15
N THR A 76 3.15 -7.44 1.23
CA THR A 76 2.03 -6.91 0.43
C THR A 76 1.77 -5.45 0.75
N ALA A 77 1.69 -5.08 2.03
CA ALA A 77 1.55 -3.70 2.47
C ALA A 77 2.69 -2.81 1.96
N TYR A 78 3.94 -3.30 2.01
CA TYR A 78 5.09 -2.59 1.47
C TYR A 78 4.98 -2.33 -0.04
N GLN A 79 4.57 -3.33 -0.83
CA GLN A 79 4.40 -3.17 -2.27
C GLN A 79 3.25 -2.20 -2.60
N LEU A 80 2.12 -2.30 -1.90
CA LEU A 80 1.02 -1.34 -2.04
C LEU A 80 1.47 0.08 -1.75
N THR A 81 2.21 0.29 -0.65
CA THR A 81 2.77 1.60 -0.31
C THR A 81 3.69 2.13 -1.40
N ARG A 82 4.58 1.29 -1.95
CA ARG A 82 5.49 1.69 -3.03
C ARG A 82 4.76 2.09 -4.30
N VAL A 83 3.80 1.29 -4.73
CA VAL A 83 3.03 1.55 -5.96
C VAL A 83 2.17 2.80 -5.79
N SER A 84 1.46 2.94 -4.66
CA SER A 84 0.64 4.12 -4.38
C SER A 84 1.48 5.39 -4.26
N ARG A 85 2.66 5.32 -3.65
CA ARG A 85 3.58 6.47 -3.61
C ARG A 85 3.90 6.96 -5.03
N GLU A 86 4.28 6.07 -5.94
CA GLU A 86 4.56 6.49 -7.33
C GLU A 86 3.32 6.99 -8.06
N ALA A 87 2.13 6.42 -7.80
CA ALA A 87 0.88 6.91 -8.35
C ALA A 87 0.54 8.34 -7.88
N TYR A 88 0.73 8.64 -6.60
CA TYR A 88 0.56 9.99 -6.05
C TYR A 88 1.58 10.99 -6.62
N ARG A 89 2.84 10.57 -6.81
CA ARG A 89 3.86 11.40 -7.50
C ARG A 89 3.44 11.67 -8.94
N TRP A 90 2.92 10.68 -9.65
CA TRP A 90 2.40 10.84 -11.01
C TRP A 90 1.19 11.78 -11.10
N ALA A 91 0.36 11.83 -10.05
CA ALA A 91 -0.72 12.81 -9.89
C ALA A 91 -0.22 14.23 -9.52
N GLY A 92 1.08 14.37 -9.25
CA GLY A 92 1.77 15.63 -8.99
C GLY A 92 1.91 16.00 -7.51
N LEU A 93 1.69 15.07 -6.58
CA LEU A 93 1.99 15.29 -5.16
C LEU A 93 3.51 15.38 -4.95
N THR A 94 3.92 16.16 -3.95
CA THR A 94 5.33 16.21 -3.52
C THR A 94 5.78 14.84 -3.00
N ASP A 95 7.08 14.53 -3.07
CA ASP A 95 7.63 13.28 -2.56
C ASP A 95 7.26 13.00 -1.10
N ARG A 96 7.20 14.05 -0.26
CA ARG A 96 6.78 13.94 1.14
C ARG A 96 5.30 13.53 1.24
N GLN A 97 4.42 14.21 0.51
CA GLN A 97 2.98 13.90 0.51
C GLN A 97 2.75 12.50 -0.03
N ALA A 98 3.35 12.16 -1.17
CA ALA A 98 3.22 10.85 -1.80
C ALA A 98 3.72 9.71 -0.90
N THR A 99 4.80 9.93 -0.14
CA THR A 99 5.30 8.94 0.82
C THR A 99 4.31 8.70 1.97
N TRP A 100 3.75 9.78 2.54
CA TRP A 100 2.74 9.66 3.59
C TRP A 100 1.46 8.99 3.09
N TRP A 101 0.92 9.45 1.96
CA TRP A 101 -0.32 8.91 1.39
C TRP A 101 -0.14 7.48 0.87
N GLY A 102 1.01 7.14 0.29
CA GLY A 102 1.34 5.75 -0.04
C GLY A 102 1.40 4.86 1.20
N GLY A 103 2.00 5.32 2.30
CA GLY A 103 2.02 4.61 3.58
C GLY A 103 0.62 4.37 4.13
N VAL A 104 -0.21 5.41 4.15
CA VAL A 104 -1.62 5.31 4.56
C VAL A 104 -2.38 4.33 3.68
N ASN A 105 -2.19 4.35 2.36
CA ASN A 105 -2.90 3.45 1.46
C ASN A 105 -2.53 1.97 1.71
N GLY A 106 -1.24 1.65 1.87
CA GLY A 106 -0.80 0.28 2.18
C GLY A 106 -1.40 -0.24 3.49
N LEU A 107 -1.41 0.60 4.54
CA LEU A 107 -2.05 0.26 5.81
C LEU A 107 -3.56 0.11 5.68
N ALA A 108 -4.23 1.03 4.99
CA ALA A 108 -5.68 1.01 4.83
C ALA A 108 -6.17 -0.26 4.13
N PHE A 109 -5.43 -0.74 3.13
CA PHE A 109 -5.74 -1.99 2.43
C PHE A 109 -5.48 -3.23 3.27
N GLN A 110 -4.36 -3.28 4.02
CA GLN A 110 -3.98 -4.50 4.75
C GLN A 110 -4.67 -4.62 6.12
N MET A 111 -4.93 -3.51 6.81
CA MET A 111 -5.54 -3.50 8.16
C MET A 111 -6.83 -4.33 8.29
N PRO A 112 -7.82 -4.23 7.38
CA PRO A 112 -9.02 -5.05 7.49
C PRO A 112 -8.75 -6.54 7.31
N ILE A 113 -7.74 -6.90 6.50
CA ILE A 113 -7.36 -8.29 6.26
C ILE A 113 -6.76 -8.86 7.54
N GLU A 114 -5.81 -8.15 8.17
CA GLU A 114 -5.20 -8.58 9.44
C GLU A 114 -6.21 -8.73 10.56
N ILE A 115 -7.15 -7.78 10.71
CA ILE A 115 -8.18 -7.88 11.75
C ILE A 115 -9.06 -9.13 11.58
N LEU A 116 -9.32 -9.52 10.32
CA LEU A 116 -10.18 -10.66 10.00
C LEU A 116 -9.42 -12.00 10.01
N ASP A 117 -8.12 -11.96 9.77
CA ASP A 117 -7.23 -13.12 9.68
C ASP A 117 -6.70 -13.58 11.05
N GLY A 118 -6.44 -12.66 11.99
CA GLY A 118 -5.97 -12.98 13.35
C GLY A 118 -4.73 -12.20 13.73
#